data_AF-A0A2R4P5Z8-F1
#
_entry.id   AF-A0A2R4P5Z8-F1
#
_cell.length_a   1.000
_cell.length_b   1.000
_cell.length_c   1.000
_cell.angle_alpha   90.00
_cell.angle_beta   90.00
_cell.angle_gamma   90.00
#
_symmetry.space_group_name_H-M   'P 1'
#
loop_
_entity.id
_entity.type
_entity.pdbx_description
1 polymer ?
#
loop_
_entity_poly.entity_id
_entity_poly.type
_entity_poly.pdbx_seq_one_letter_code
_entity_poly.pdbx_strand_id
1 'polypeptide(L)' 'CLIMQLMTGLFLAMHYTANTAMAFTSVAHICRDVQFGWLIRNLHANG' A
#
# COMPACT_ATOMS: atom_id res chain seq x y z
N CYS A 1 -5.82 -9.59 -10.02
CA CYS A 1 -6.98 -9.48 -10.93
C CYS A 1 -7.79 -8.21 -10.62
N LEU A 2 -8.43 -7.59 -11.63
CA LEU A 2 -8.90 -6.19 -11.66
C LEU A 2 -9.58 -5.68 -10.37
N ILE A 3 -10.61 -6.35 -9.87
CA ILE A 3 -11.35 -5.89 -8.68
C ILE A 3 -10.45 -5.87 -7.43
N MET A 4 -9.66 -6.92 -7.22
CA MET A 4 -8.70 -6.99 -6.12
C MET A 4 -7.65 -5.87 -6.23
N GLN A 5 -7.16 -5.58 -7.44
CA GLN A 5 -6.15 -4.52 -7.66
C GLN A 5 -6.71 -3.12 -7.42
N LEU A 6 -7.96 -2.85 -7.80
CA LEU A 6 -8.62 -1.56 -7.53
C LEU A 6 -8.85 -1.34 -6.04
N MET A 7 -9.36 -2.36 -5.33
CA MET A 7 -9.64 -2.26 -3.89
C MET A 7 -8.36 -2.11 -3.07
N THR A 8 -7.38 -2.97 -3.31
CA THR A 8 -6.09 -2.90 -2.60
C THR A 8 -5.32 -1.63 -2.96
N GLY A 9 -5.32 -1.23 -4.24
CA GLY A 9 -4.66 -0.02 -4.72
C GLY A 9 -5.26 1.26 -4.15
N LEU A 10 -6.60 1.35 -4.05
CA LEU A 10 -7.27 2.48 -3.41
C LEU A 10 -6.88 2.58 -1.93
N PHE A 11 -6.85 1.46 -1.22
CA PHE A 11 -6.40 1.43 0.17
C PHE A 11 -4.94 1.88 0.33
N LEU A 12 -4.04 1.37 -0.50
CA LEU A 12 -2.63 1.76 -0.51
C LEU A 12 -2.47 3.26 -0.79
N ALA A 13 -3.24 3.81 -1.72
CA ALA A 13 -3.22 5.23 -2.07
C ALA A 13 -3.66 6.14 -0.90
N MET A 14 -4.57 5.69 -0.03
CA MET A 14 -4.98 6.47 1.16
C MET A 14 -3.86 6.62 2.20
N HIS A 15 -2.87 5.72 2.20
CA HIS A 15 -1.74 5.75 3.15
C HIS A 15 -0.40 6.15 2.49
N TYR A 16 -0.35 6.20 1.16
CA TYR A 16 0.85 6.54 0.41
C TYR A 16 1.04 8.05 0.32
N THR A 17 2.29 8.52 0.40
CA THR A 17 2.63 9.93 0.21
C THR A 17 3.47 10.12 -1.05
N ALA A 18 2.92 10.83 -2.05
CA ALA A 18 3.54 11.07 -3.35
C ALA A 18 4.59 12.22 -3.32
N ASN A 19 5.52 12.15 -2.38
CA ASN A 19 6.68 13.04 -2.27
C ASN A 19 7.96 12.19 -2.28
N THR A 20 8.97 12.53 -3.08
CA THR A 20 10.19 11.71 -3.24
C THR A 20 10.93 11.47 -1.93
N ALA A 21 10.94 12.45 -1.02
CA ALA A 21 11.54 12.31 0.30
C ALA A 21 10.75 11.38 1.25
N MET A 22 9.45 11.17 1.01
CA MET A 22 8.55 10.42 1.91
C MET A 22 7.95 9.15 1.27
N ALA A 23 8.19 8.91 -0.02
CA ALA A 23 7.61 7.80 -0.76
C ALA A 23 8.00 6.46 -0.11
N PHE A 24 9.29 6.25 0.18
CA PHE A 24 9.75 5.02 0.83
C PHE A 24 9.27 4.90 2.28
N THR A 25 9.31 5.99 3.06
CA THR A 25 8.89 5.96 4.46
C THR A 25 7.38 5.72 4.60
N SER A 26 6.56 6.23 3.68
CA SER A 26 5.12 5.94 3.66
C SER A 26 4.82 4.46 3.35
N VAL A 27 5.58 3.81 2.46
CA VAL A 27 5.48 2.36 2.24
C VAL A 27 5.93 1.56 3.47
N ALA A 28 7.00 2.00 4.15
CA ALA A 28 7.46 1.39 5.40
C ALA A 28 6.39 1.49 6.50
N HIS A 29 5.70 2.62 6.60
CA HIS A 29 4.56 2.84 7.49
C HIS A 29 3.40 1.90 7.16
N ILE A 30 3.03 1.75 5.88
CA ILE A 30 2.00 0.79 5.47
C ILE A 30 2.36 -0.64 5.90
N CYS A 31 3.63 -1.05 5.76
CA CYS A 31 4.03 -2.41 6.13
C CYS A 31 4.05 -2.67 7.64
N ARG A 32 4.41 -1.68 8.47
CA ARG A 32 4.68 -1.86 9.91
C ARG A 32 3.58 -1.36 10.83
N ASP A 33 2.91 -0.28 10.44
CA ASP A 33 2.05 0.48 11.34
C ASP A 33 0.57 0.37 10.97
N VAL A 34 0.26 0.08 9.70
CA VAL A 34 -1.12 -0.17 9.24
C VAL A 34 -1.52 -1.64 9.50
N GLN A 35 -2.67 -1.85 10.13
CA GLN A 35 -3.21 -3.19 10.39
C GLN A 35 -3.39 -3.96 9.09
N PHE A 36 -2.82 -5.18 9.02
CA PHE A 36 -2.75 -6.01 7.81
C PHE A 36 -2.09 -5.33 6.60
N GLY A 37 -1.42 -4.19 6.77
CA GLY A 37 -0.88 -3.42 5.65
C GLY A 37 0.20 -4.17 4.87
N TRP A 38 1.03 -4.98 5.54
CA TRP A 38 1.93 -5.92 4.86
C TRP A 38 1.19 -6.91 3.95
N LEU A 39 0.09 -7.50 4.42
CA LEU A 39 -0.68 -8.47 3.63
C LEU A 39 -1.31 -7.79 2.41
N ILE A 40 -1.94 -6.63 2.61
CA ILE A 40 -2.58 -5.86 1.54
C ILE A 40 -1.56 -5.42 0.49
N ARG A 41 -0.38 -4.94 0.92
CA ARG A 41 0.71 -4.57 0.02
C ARG A 41 1.25 -5.76 -0.77
N ASN A 42 1.32 -6.95 -0.16
CA ASN A 42 1.70 -8.17 -0.88
C ASN A 42 0.63 -8.64 -1.86
N LEU A 43 -0.66 -8.56 -1.50
CA LEU A 43 -1.75 -8.87 -2.43
C LEU A 43 -1.72 -7.96 -3.65
N HIS A 44 -1.47 -6.66 -3.46
CA HIS A 44 -1.39 -5.71 -4.58
C HIS A 44 -0.16 -5.94 -5.47
N ALA A 45 0.99 -6.26 -4.85
CA ALA A 45 2.24 -6.47 -5.59
C ALA A 45 2.29 -7.80 -6.35
N ASN A 46 1.56 -8.83 -5.91
CA ASN A 46 1.53 -10.17 -6.51
C ASN A 46 0.24 -10.46 -7.30
N GLY A 47 -0.70 -9.50 -7.38
CA GLY A 47 -2.04 -9.65 -7.96
C GLY A 47 -2.17 -9.23 -9.42
#